data_AF-C1DE33-F1
#
_entry.id   AF-C1DE33-F1
#
_cell.length_a   1.000
_cell.length_b   1.000
_cell.length_c   1.000
_cell.angle_alpha   90.00
_cell.angle_beta   90.00
_cell.angle_gamma   90.00
#
_symmetry.space_group_name_H-M   'P 1'
#
loop_
_entity.id
_entity.type
_entity.pdbx_description
1 polymer ?
#
loop_
_entity_poly.entity_id
_entity_poly.type
_entity_poly.pdbx_seq_one_letter_code
_entity_poly.pdbx_strand_id
1 'polypeptide(L)'
;MTLKDLAARSASFDMRLRSLQGSWEPDWERLRIGMDERPALLRQMRRDSVLWLYGYIVALADKKLVDVGDAERMQCEILDMRDAL
;
A
#
# COMPACT_ATOMS: atom_id res chain seq x y z
N MET A 1 2.69 16.77 2.96
CA MET A 1 1.93 15.52 3.14
C MET A 1 2.89 14.36 2.93
N THR A 2 2.75 13.30 3.71
CA THR A 2 3.59 12.09 3.66
C THR A 2 2.72 10.83 3.61
N LEU A 3 3.33 9.66 3.32
CA LEU A 3 2.63 8.38 3.41
C LEU A 3 2.04 8.14 4.81
N LYS A 4 2.76 8.55 5.86
CA LYS A 4 2.30 8.46 7.25
C LYS A 4 1.07 9.34 7.52
N ASP A 5 1.03 10.54 6.95
CA ASP A 5 -0.13 11.43 7.09
C ASP A 5 -1.38 10.83 6.42
N LEU A 6 -1.22 10.21 5.24
CA LEU A 6 -2.31 9.53 4.54
C LEU A 6 -2.77 8.27 5.29
N ALA A 7 -1.84 7.48 5.83
CA ALA A 7 -2.14 6.31 6.65
C ALA A 7 -2.94 6.69 7.91
N ALA A 8 -2.57 7.78 8.58
CA ALA A 8 -3.30 8.29 9.75
C ALA A 8 -4.74 8.75 9.43
N ARG A 9 -5.03 9.08 8.16
CA ARG A 9 -6.33 9.59 7.71
C ARG A 9 -7.22 8.55 7.04
N SER A 10 -6.66 7.43 6.60
CA SER A 10 -7.38 6.41 5.84
C SER A 10 -6.93 5.02 6.25
N ALA A 11 -7.82 4.29 6.94
CA ALA A 11 -7.55 2.92 7.37
C ALA A 11 -7.28 1.97 6.19
N SER A 12 -7.91 2.21 5.02
CA SER A 12 -7.64 1.43 3.82
C SER A 12 -6.25 1.73 3.25
N PHE A 13 -5.80 2.99 3.31
CA PHE A 13 -4.44 3.37 2.93
C PHE A 13 -3.41 2.76 3.88
N ASP A 14 -3.62 2.87 5.20
CA ASP A 14 -2.75 2.27 6.21
C ASP A 14 -2.59 0.75 6.01
N MET A 15 -3.70 0.03 5.86
CA MET A 15 -3.67 -1.42 5.62
C MET A 15 -2.83 -1.79 4.40
N ARG A 16 -2.98 -1.05 3.29
CA ARG A 16 -2.22 -1.31 2.05
C ARG A 16 -0.75 -0.95 2.21
N LEU A 17 -0.43 0.14 2.90
CA LEU A 17 0.95 0.53 3.21
C LEU A 17 1.63 -0.52 4.09
N ARG A 18 0.96 -1.01 5.13
CA ARG A 18 1.48 -2.07 6.02
C ARG A 18 1.63 -3.41 5.31
N SER A 19 0.69 -3.76 4.43
CA SER A 19 0.78 -4.93 3.56
C SER A 19 2.04 -4.87 2.68
N LEU A 20 2.29 -3.71 2.04
CA LEU A 20 3.50 -3.46 1.25
C LEU A 20 4.78 -3.58 2.11
N GLN A 21 4.78 -3.03 3.32
CA GLN A 21 5.89 -3.13 4.26
C GLN A 21 6.09 -4.52 4.87
N GLY A 22 5.19 -5.47 4.61
CA GLY A 22 5.21 -6.80 5.23
C GLY A 22 4.91 -6.79 6.73
N SER A 23 4.34 -5.71 7.27
CA SER A 23 4.00 -5.54 8.70
C SER A 23 2.52 -5.82 9.00
N TRP A 24 1.81 -6.37 8.02
CA TRP A 24 0.41 -6.77 8.14
C TRP A 24 0.15 -8.02 7.30
N GLU A 25 -0.63 -8.93 7.89
CA GLU A 25 -1.17 -10.10 7.21
C GLU A 25 -2.66 -10.19 7.51
N PRO A 26 -3.47 -10.73 6.58
CA PRO A 26 -4.87 -11.02 6.85
C PRO A 26 -5.02 -12.17 7.85
N ASP A 27 -6.18 -12.24 8.49
CA ASP A 27 -6.56 -13.38 9.32
C ASP A 27 -6.78 -14.63 8.44
N TRP A 28 -5.72 -15.42 8.29
CA TRP A 28 -5.71 -16.61 7.45
C TRP A 28 -6.68 -17.71 7.93
N GLU A 29 -6.90 -17.80 9.24
CA GLU A 29 -7.81 -18.81 9.83
C GLU A 29 -9.25 -18.47 9.49
N ARG A 30 -9.62 -17.20 9.62
CA ARG A 30 -10.95 -16.71 9.23
C ARG A 30 -11.21 -16.88 7.74
N LEU A 31 -10.18 -16.69 6.91
CA LEU A 31 -10.27 -16.87 5.46
C LEU A 31 -10.20 -18.33 5.02
N ARG A 32 -9.88 -19.26 5.92
CA ARG A 32 -9.71 -20.70 5.65
C ARG A 32 -8.69 -20.99 4.54
N ILE A 33 -7.59 -20.23 4.52
CA ILE A 33 -6.53 -20.35 3.51
C ILE A 33 -5.40 -21.25 4.02
N GLY A 34 -5.05 -22.26 3.21
CA GLY A 34 -3.98 -23.21 3.53
C GLY A 34 -2.62 -22.54 3.58
N MET A 35 -1.69 -23.06 4.41
CA MET A 35 -0.35 -22.47 4.55
C MET A 35 0.42 -22.38 3.23
N ASP A 36 0.21 -23.35 2.33
CA ASP A 36 0.90 -23.43 1.04
C ASP A 36 0.48 -22.30 0.07
N GLU A 37 -0.71 -21.75 0.23
CA GLU A 37 -1.27 -20.69 -0.63
C GLU A 37 -0.83 -19.28 -0.17
N ARG A 38 -0.54 -19.11 1.13
CA ARG A 38 -0.27 -17.80 1.75
C ARG A 38 0.92 -17.06 1.10
N PRO A 39 2.05 -17.69 0.77
CA PRO A 39 3.16 -16.97 0.15
C PRO A 39 2.81 -16.36 -1.21
N ALA A 40 2.04 -17.09 -2.03
CA ALA A 40 1.59 -16.60 -3.33
C ALA A 40 0.61 -15.44 -3.16
N LEU A 41 -0.33 -15.57 -2.22
CA LEU A 41 -1.31 -14.53 -1.91
C LEU A 41 -0.67 -13.27 -1.34
N LEU A 42 0.29 -13.39 -0.41
CA LEU A 42 1.03 -12.25 0.12
C LEU A 42 1.79 -11.50 -0.96
N ARG A 43 2.46 -12.21 -1.89
CA ARG A 43 3.11 -11.57 -3.04
C ARG A 43 2.11 -10.83 -3.92
N GLN A 44 0.95 -11.42 -4.19
CA GLN A 44 -0.11 -10.77 -4.96
C GLN A 44 -0.64 -9.53 -4.24
N MET A 45 -0.96 -9.64 -2.96
CA MET A 45 -1.47 -8.54 -2.14
C MET A 45 -0.49 -7.38 -2.05
N ARG A 46 0.81 -7.65 -1.97
CA ARG A 46 1.86 -6.61 -2.02
C ARG A 46 1.88 -5.89 -3.37
N ARG A 47 1.86 -6.63 -4.49
CA ARG A 47 1.79 -6.05 -5.84
C ARG A 47 0.53 -5.20 -6.03
N ASP A 48 -0.61 -5.70 -5.59
CA ASP A 48 -1.89 -4.97 -5.66
C ASP A 48 -1.86 -3.72 -4.78
N SER A 49 -1.18 -3.77 -3.63
CA SER A 49 -1.04 -2.62 -2.74
C SER A 49 -0.20 -1.51 -3.38
N VAL A 50 0.88 -1.82 -4.10
CA VAL A 50 1.66 -0.83 -4.86
C VAL A 50 0.77 -0.07 -5.84
N LEU A 51 0.04 -0.80 -6.70
CA LEU A 51 -0.82 -0.18 -7.71
C LEU A 51 -1.91 0.67 -7.06
N TRP A 52 -2.52 0.16 -6.00
CA TRP A 52 -3.59 0.86 -5.30
C TRP A 52 -3.11 2.15 -4.62
N LEU A 53 -1.97 2.11 -3.90
CA LEU A 53 -1.40 3.28 -3.22
C LEU A 53 -1.01 4.36 -4.24
N TYR A 54 -0.41 3.95 -5.36
CA TYR A 54 -0.06 4.86 -6.45
C TYR A 54 -1.31 5.56 -7.03
N GLY A 55 -2.33 4.78 -7.38
CA GLY A 55 -3.59 5.32 -7.90
C GLY A 55 -4.30 6.26 -6.91
N TYR A 56 -4.26 5.93 -5.61
CA TYR A 56 -4.81 6.78 -4.55
C TYR A 56 -4.11 8.15 -4.51
N ILE A 57 -2.78 8.18 -4.53
CA ILE A 57 -1.99 9.42 -4.52
C ILE A 57 -2.24 10.24 -5.79
N VAL A 58 -2.26 9.60 -6.97
CA VAL A 58 -2.59 10.28 -8.23
C VAL A 58 -3.96 10.93 -8.16
N ALA A 59 -4.97 10.23 -7.65
CA ALA A 59 -6.31 10.77 -7.50
C ALA A 59 -6.34 11.98 -6.55
N LEU A 60 -5.58 11.95 -5.45
CA LEU A 60 -5.48 13.10 -4.55
C LEU A 60 -4.80 14.30 -5.19
N ALA A 61 -3.75 14.09 -5.99
CA ALA A 61 -3.08 15.14 -6.74
C ALA A 61 -3.99 15.75 -7.81
N ASP A 62 -4.72 14.93 -8.57
CA ASP A 62 -5.73 15.38 -9.56
C ASP A 62 -6.79 16.28 -8.91
N LYS A 63 -7.25 15.91 -7.71
CA LYS A 63 -8.21 16.69 -6.92
C LYS A 63 -7.58 17.86 -6.15
N LYS A 64 -6.27 18.12 -6.31
CA LYS A 64 -5.52 19.17 -5.61
C LYS A 64 -5.61 19.07 -4.08
N LEU A 65 -5.79 17.86 -3.56
CA LEU A 65 -5.82 17.56 -2.12
C LEU A 65 -4.42 17.30 -1.55
N VAL A 66 -3.46 17.05 -2.42
CA VAL A 66 -2.04 16.90 -2.13
C VAL A 66 -1.25 17.68 -3.19
N ASP A 67 -0.14 18.28 -2.77
CA ASP A 67 0.79 18.95 -3.67
C ASP A 67 1.46 17.97 -4.64
N VAL A 68 1.76 18.39 -5.86
CA VAL A 68 2.35 17.52 -6.88
C VAL A 68 3.73 17.00 -6.45
N GLY A 69 4.57 17.84 -5.84
CA GLY A 69 5.90 17.43 -5.39
C GLY A 69 5.85 16.48 -4.20
N ASP A 70 4.84 16.63 -3.31
CA ASP A 70 4.58 15.64 -2.26
C ASP A 70 4.08 14.31 -2.85
N ALA A 71 3.21 14.36 -3.86
CA ALA A 71 2.70 13.18 -4.54
C ALA A 71 3.81 12.39 -5.25
N GLU A 72 4.68 13.07 -6.01
CA GLU A 72 5.84 12.45 -6.66
C GLU A 72 6.79 11.81 -5.66
N ARG A 73 7.09 12.49 -4.54
CA ARG A 73 7.93 11.94 -3.48
C ARG A 73 7.35 10.66 -2.89
N MET A 74 6.06 10.68 -2.53
CA MET A 74 5.38 9.50 -1.99
C MET A 74 5.32 8.34 -2.99
N GLN A 75 5.19 8.65 -4.29
CA GLN A 75 5.23 7.63 -5.34
C GLN A 75 6.62 6.99 -5.45
N CYS A 76 7.70 7.77 -5.37
CA CYS A 76 9.06 7.24 -5.30
C CYS A 76 9.26 6.34 -4.08
N GLU A 77 8.82 6.79 -2.88
CA GLU A 77 8.88 5.98 -1.66
C GLU A 77 8.16 4.62 -1.82
N ILE A 78 7.01 4.59 -2.51
CA ILE A 78 6.29 3.34 -2.82
C ILE A 78 7.08 2.43 -3.76
N LEU A 79 7.75 2.99 -4.76
CA LEU A 79 8.56 2.22 -5.70
C LEU A 79 9.82 1.65 -5.03
N ASP A 80 10.48 2.43 -4.17
CA ASP A 80 11.62 1.97 -3.39
C ASP A 80 11.24 0.79 -2.47
N MET A 81 10.06 0.87 -1.83
CA MET A 81 9.52 -0.25 -1.05
C MET A 81 9.22 -1.48 -1.91
N ARG A 82 8.71 -1.30 -3.14
CA ARG A 82 8.45 -2.41 -4.08
C ARG A 82 9.74 -3.13 -4.46
N ASP A 83 10.82 -2.39 -4.70
CA ASP A 83 12.08 -2.97 -5.17
C ASP A 83 12.83 -3.72 -4.04
N ALA A 84 12.44 -3.51 -2.78
CA ALA A 84 12.92 -4.24 -1.63
C ALA A 84 12.16 -5.55 -1.32
N LEU A 85 11.12 -5.91 -2.11
CA LEU A 85 10.29 -7.11 -1.93
C LEU A 85 10.85 -8.36 -2.61
#